data_AF-A0A545TRG9-F1
#
_entry.id   AF-A0A545TRG9-F1
#
_cell.length_a   1.000
_cell.length_b   1.000
_cell.length_c   1.000
_cell.angle_alpha   90.00
_cell.angle_beta   90.00
_cell.angle_gamma   90.00
#
_symmetry.space_group_name_H-M   'P 1'
#
loop_
_entity.id
_entity.type
_entity.pdbx_description
1 polymer ?
#
loop_
_entity_poly.entity_id
_entity_poly.type
_entity_poly.pdbx_seq_one_letter_code
_entity_poly.pdbx_strand_id
1 'polypeptide(L)' 'MKRDELVSNGAFALYRSEMSYRISEFEKSANPEALIAADFAKFRNRYTRKFEDMIDHFADQGLEVVRMAS' A
#
# COMPACT_ATOMS: atom_id res chain seq x y z
N MET A 1 -14.68 8.24 3.30
CA MET A 1 -13.77 7.11 3.57
C MET A 1 -13.07 7.40 4.89
N LYS A 2 -12.90 6.41 5.77
CA LYS A 2 -12.17 6.66 7.03
C LYS A 2 -10.66 6.75 6.74
N ARG A 3 -9.92 7.59 7.49
CA ARG A 3 -8.45 7.74 7.33
C ARG A 3 -7.75 6.38 7.36
N ASP A 4 -8.20 5.47 8.21
CA ASP A 4 -7.67 4.11 8.34
C ASP A 4 -7.79 3.29 7.04
N GLU A 5 -8.88 3.46 6.28
CA GLU A 5 -9.08 2.78 4.99
C GLU A 5 -8.16 3.37 3.91
N LEU A 6 -7.97 4.70 3.89
CA LEU A 6 -7.01 5.35 2.99
C LEU A 6 -5.60 4.82 3.25
N VAL A 7 -5.19 4.80 4.52
CA VAL A 7 -3.86 4.36 4.95
C VAL A 7 -3.64 2.89 4.62
N SER A 8 -4.60 2.01 4.93
CA SER A 8 -4.48 0.58 4.63
C SER A 8 -4.37 0.32 3.13
N ASN A 9 -5.20 0.96 2.31
CA ASN A 9 -5.18 0.77 0.86
C ASN A 9 -3.91 1.35 0.23
N GLY A 10 -3.51 2.54 0.68
CA GLY A 10 -2.28 3.20 0.22
C GLY A 10 -1.01 2.42 0.61
N ALA A 11 -0.95 1.89 1.82
CA ALA A 11 0.14 1.03 2.26
C ALA A 11 0.26 -0.24 1.40
N PHE A 12 -0.87 -0.87 1.07
CA PHE A 12 -0.88 -2.04 0.19
C PHE A 12 -0.45 -1.70 -1.25
N ALA A 13 -0.93 -0.57 -1.79
CA ALA A 13 -0.54 -0.09 -3.11
C ALA A 13 0.97 0.22 -3.17
N LEU A 14 1.51 0.89 -2.15
CA LEU A 14 2.94 1.19 -2.03
C LEU A 14 3.78 -0.08 -1.93
N TYR A 15 3.31 -1.10 -1.21
CA TYR A 15 3.96 -2.41 -1.19
C TYR A 15 4.00 -3.05 -2.58
N ARG A 16 2.87 -3.07 -3.31
CA ARG A 16 2.81 -3.64 -4.66
C ARG A 16 3.75 -2.92 -5.62
N SER A 17 3.86 -1.59 -5.54
CA SER A 17 4.73 -0.81 -6.43
C SER A 17 6.21 -1.05 -6.15
N GLU A 18 6.61 -1.17 -4.88
CA GLU A 18 8.02 -1.31 -4.50
C GLU A 18 8.54 -2.74 -4.57
N MET A 19 7.66 -3.74 -4.45
CA MET A 19 8.02 -5.17 -4.45
C MET A 19 7.73 -5.83 -5.79
N SER A 20 7.82 -5.09 -6.90
CA SER A 20 7.41 -5.51 -8.25
C SER A 20 7.96 -6.88 -8.69
N TYR A 21 9.24 -7.15 -8.42
CA TYR A 21 9.83 -8.47 -8.71
C TYR A 21 9.12 -9.60 -7.95
N ARG A 22 8.91 -9.42 -6.63
CA ARG A 22 8.24 -10.43 -5.80
C ARG A 22 6.78 -10.61 -6.20
N ILE A 23 6.08 -9.52 -6.52
CA ILE A 23 4.72 -9.57 -7.06
C ILE A 23 4.69 -10.41 -8.34
N SER A 24 5.63 -10.19 -9.26
CA SER A 24 5.69 -10.95 -10.52
C SER A 24 5.94 -12.45 -10.31
N GLU A 25 6.62 -12.84 -9.23
CA GLU A 25 6.77 -14.25 -8.86
C GLU A 25 5.46 -14.83 -8.30
N PHE A 26 4.72 -14.08 -7.50
CA PHE A 26 3.41 -14.52 -6.98
C PHE A 26 2.34 -14.64 -8.06
N GLU A 27 2.39 -13.78 -9.08
CA GLU A 27 1.49 -13.80 -10.25
C GLU A 27 1.57 -15.10 -11.06
N LYS A 28 2.65 -15.87 -10.93
CA LYS A 28 2.80 -17.20 -11.56
C LYS A 28 2.05 -18.32 -10.82
N SER A 29 1.57 -18.05 -9.61
CA SER A 29 0.89 -19.06 -8.77
C SER A 29 -0.59 -19.21 -9.12
N ALA A 30 -1.22 -20.28 -8.59
CA ALA A 30 -2.66 -20.49 -8.75
C ALA A 30 -3.53 -19.52 -7.92
N ASN A 31 -2.95 -18.81 -6.93
CA ASN A 31 -3.67 -17.81 -6.13
C ASN A 31 -2.77 -16.61 -5.78
N PRO A 32 -2.47 -15.75 -6.77
CA PRO A 32 -1.55 -14.62 -6.59
C PRO A 32 -1.97 -13.65 -5.50
N GLU A 33 -3.24 -13.25 -5.49
CA GLU A 33 -3.73 -12.23 -4.55
C GLU A 33 -3.66 -12.69 -3.09
N ALA A 34 -3.89 -13.98 -2.81
CA ALA A 34 -3.71 -14.52 -1.46
C ALA A 34 -2.23 -14.49 -1.02
N LEU A 35 -1.29 -14.82 -1.92
CA LEU A 35 0.14 -14.78 -1.61
C LEU A 35 0.63 -13.35 -1.42
N ILE A 36 0.18 -12.42 -2.26
CA ILE A 36 0.49 -10.99 -2.17
C ILE A 36 -0.02 -10.43 -0.84
N ALA A 37 -1.26 -10.73 -0.46
CA ALA A 37 -1.85 -10.30 0.81
C ALA A 37 -1.11 -10.89 2.02
N ALA A 38 -0.75 -12.18 1.96
CA ALA A 38 -0.01 -12.86 3.03
C ALA A 38 1.41 -12.31 3.18
N ASP A 39 2.09 -11.97 2.08
CA ASP A 39 3.42 -11.38 2.15
C ASP A 39 3.34 -9.92 2.62
N PHE A 40 2.38 -9.14 2.15
CA PHE A 40 2.12 -7.79 2.68
C PHE A 40 1.87 -7.80 4.19
N ALA A 41 1.15 -8.78 4.73
CA ALA A 41 0.89 -8.88 6.16
C ALA A 41 2.19 -8.90 7.01
N LYS A 42 3.28 -9.45 6.48
CA LYS A 42 4.61 -9.46 7.14
C LYS A 42 5.24 -8.08 7.19
N PHE A 43 4.92 -7.22 6.23
CA PHE A 43 5.48 -5.87 6.09
C PHE A 43 4.46 -4.75 6.40
N ARG A 44 3.25 -5.10 6.87
CA ARG A 44 2.13 -4.18 7.04
C ARG A 44 2.52 -2.95 7.84
N ASN A 45 3.16 -3.12 8.99
CA ASN A 45 3.55 -2.01 9.86
C ASN A 45 4.53 -1.05 9.16
N ARG A 46 5.48 -1.59 8.40
CA ARG A 46 6.46 -0.79 7.66
C ARG A 46 5.79 0.07 6.60
N TYR A 47 4.91 -0.52 5.80
CA TYR A 47 4.24 0.19 4.71
C TYR A 47 3.13 1.12 5.19
N THR A 48 2.47 0.78 6.29
CA THR A 48 1.51 1.67 6.98
C THR A 48 2.23 2.96 7.39
N ARG A 49 3.31 2.84 8.17
CA ARG A 49 4.09 4.00 8.61
C ARG A 49 4.65 4.80 7.45
N LYS A 50 5.22 4.12 6.44
CA LYS A 50 5.77 4.80 5.26
C LYS A 50 4.72 5.60 4.49
N PHE A 51 3.50 5.08 4.38
CA PHE A 51 2.41 5.78 3.72
C PHE A 51 1.86 6.94 4.57
N GLU A 52 1.80 6.78 5.89
CA GLU A 52 1.48 7.87 6.82
C GLU A 52 2.51 9.00 6.73
N ASP A 53 3.81 8.69 6.79
CA ASP A 53 4.89 9.66 6.64
C ASP A 53 4.78 10.42 5.30
N MET A 54 4.33 9.75 4.23
CA MET A 54 4.10 10.37 2.93
C MET A 54 2.87 11.29 2.92
N ILE A 55 1.77 10.89 3.57
CA ILE A 55 0.60 11.76 3.76
C ILE A 55 1.00 13.02 4.52
N ASP A 56 1.74 12.87 5.62
CA ASP A 56 2.17 13.98 6.46
C ASP A 56 3.12 14.91 5.68
N HIS A 57 4.05 14.36 4.89
CA HIS A 57 4.91 15.15 4.01
C HIS A 57 4.14 15.96 2.96
N PHE A 58 3.07 15.40 2.39
CA PHE A 58 2.20 16.14 1.47
C PHE A 58 1.40 17.21 2.21
N ALA A 59 0.89 16.93 3.41
CA ALA A 59 0.18 17.89 4.22
C ALA A 59 1.05 19.11 4.59
N ASP A 60 2.34 18.89 4.89
CA ASP A 60 3.32 19.96 5.14
C ASP A 60 3.50 20.89 3.93
N GLN A 61 3.21 20.40 2.72
CA GLN A 61 3.24 21.17 1.48
C GLN A 61 1.88 21.77 1.11
N GLY A 62 0.87 21.63 1.98
CA GLY A 62 -0.51 22.05 1.71
C GLY A 62 -1.25 21.16 0.71
N LEU A 63 -0.77 19.93 0.49
CA LEU A 63 -1.39 18.94 -0.40
C LEU A 63 -2.19 17.92 0.41
N GLU A 64 -3.26 17.40 -0.17
CA GLU A 64 -4.10 16.37 0.44
C GLU A 64 -4.12 15.10 -0.43
N VAL A 65 -3.97 13.94 0.21
CA VAL A 65 -4.12 12.64 -0.44
C VAL A 65 -5.57 12.19 -0.32
N VAL A 66 -6.24 12.08 -1.46
CA VAL A 66 -7.63 11.59 -1.55
C VAL A 66 -7.71 10.36 -2.44
N ARG A 67 -8.70 9.51 -2.16
CA ARG A 67 -9.06 8.44 -3.11
C ARG A 67 -9.88 9.06 -4.24
N MET A 68 -9.37 8.98 -5.47
CA MET A 68 -10.15 9.31 -6.65
C MET A 68 -11.25 8.26 -6.83
N ALA A 69 -12.51 8.68 -6.87
CA ALA A 69 -13.60 7.82 -7.30
C ALA A 69 -13.39 7.53 -8.80
N SER A 70 -13.22 6.25 -9.13
CA SER A 70 -13.19 5.76 -10.52
C SER A 70 -14.57 5.26 -10.90
#